data_AF-A0A2V8IT82-F1
#
_entry.id   AF-A0A2V8IT82-F1
#
_cell.length_a   1.000
_cell.length_b   1.000
_cell.length_c   1.000
_cell.angle_alpha   90.00
_cell.angle_beta   90.00
_cell.angle_gamma   90.00
#
_symmetry.space_group_name_H-M   'P 1'
#
loop_
_entity.id
_entity.type
_entity.pdbx_description
1 polymer ?
#
loop_
_entity_poly.entity_id
_entity_poly.type
_entity_poly.pdbx_seq_one_letter_code
_entity_poly.pdbx_strand_id
1 'polypeptide(L)'
;MIAVETSRRPADPLDTRVSFQFTNSPAGDVLRVLTKAAGLQVEVPSTVLLPVTLTLSNIRLRVALDAICDTAACGWRRDGTTVRITAAENHPGSGLPPTVSIALKDVAVPDVFRALGTALGIAVRIEGQVDRPPATVNFTSADTRTVLTFLCQSASCTWEFDDAARELRIRFKTP
;
A
#
# COMPACT_ATOMS: atom_id res chain seq x y z
N MET A 1 -28.56 -25.10 -43.87
CA MET A 1 -27.12 -25.08 -43.48
C MET A 1 -27.00 -24.16 -42.28
N ILE A 2 -26.52 -24.66 -41.14
CA ILE A 2 -26.38 -23.89 -39.91
C ILE A 2 -24.88 -23.64 -39.70
N ALA A 3 -24.43 -22.41 -39.92
CA ALA A 3 -23.12 -21.97 -39.46
C ALA A 3 -23.30 -21.44 -38.03
N VAL A 4 -23.02 -22.29 -37.04
CA VAL A 4 -22.89 -21.84 -35.65
C VAL A 4 -21.50 -21.25 -35.52
N GLU A 5 -21.37 -19.95 -35.78
CA GLU A 5 -20.14 -19.21 -35.55
C GLU A 5 -19.94 -19.11 -34.04
N THR A 6 -19.24 -20.12 -33.51
CA THR A 6 -18.84 -20.18 -32.10
C THR A 6 -17.81 -19.09 -31.92
N SER A 7 -18.28 -17.90 -31.51
CA SER A 7 -17.45 -16.80 -31.03
C SER A 7 -16.69 -17.30 -29.79
N ARG A 8 -15.59 -18.02 -30.00
CA ARG A 8 -14.61 -18.32 -28.97
C ARG A 8 -13.97 -16.97 -28.62
N ARG A 9 -14.58 -16.25 -27.66
CA ARG A 9 -13.95 -15.08 -27.06
C ARG A 9 -12.52 -15.50 -26.71
N PRO A 10 -11.48 -14.81 -27.19
CA PRO A 10 -10.13 -15.10 -26.75
C PRO A 10 -10.13 -15.03 -25.22
N ALA A 11 -9.59 -16.07 -24.57
CA ALA A 11 -9.46 -16.08 -23.13
C ALA A 11 -8.72 -14.81 -22.71
N ASP A 12 -9.29 -14.06 -21.76
CA ASP A 12 -8.67 -12.82 -21.32
C ASP A 12 -7.31 -13.16 -20.67
N PRO A 13 -6.20 -12.56 -21.11
CA PRO A 13 -4.87 -12.89 -20.59
C PRO A 13 -4.72 -12.57 -19.10
N LEU A 14 -5.58 -11.72 -18.52
CA LEU A 14 -5.58 -11.50 -17.06
C LEU A 14 -6.28 -12.62 -16.28
N ASP A 15 -7.08 -13.47 -16.95
CA ASP A 15 -7.73 -14.64 -16.35
C ASP A 15 -6.83 -15.89 -16.42
N THR A 16 -5.68 -15.79 -17.10
CA THR A 16 -4.65 -16.84 -17.10
C THR A 16 -4.19 -17.12 -15.68
N ARG A 17 -4.20 -18.40 -15.31
CA ARG A 17 -3.72 -18.84 -14.00
C ARG A 17 -2.22 -19.01 -13.99
N VAL A 18 -1.59 -18.53 -12.94
CA VAL A 18 -0.15 -18.50 -12.76
C VAL A 18 0.24 -19.00 -11.36
N SER A 19 1.43 -19.60 -11.28
CA SER A 19 2.04 -20.05 -10.03
C SER A 19 3.50 -19.60 -10.02
N PHE A 20 3.89 -18.81 -9.02
CA PHE A 20 5.22 -18.25 -8.89
C PHE A 20 5.60 -18.06 -7.43
N GLN A 21 6.89 -18.13 -7.15
CA GLN A 21 7.43 -17.82 -5.83
C GLN A 21 8.55 -16.79 -6.02
N PHE A 22 8.42 -15.67 -5.31
CA PHE A 22 9.41 -14.59 -5.29
C PHE A 22 9.86 -14.35 -3.87
N THR A 23 11.15 -14.16 -3.68
CA THR A 23 11.75 -13.82 -2.39
C THR A 23 12.68 -12.64 -2.58
N ASN A 24 12.40 -11.55 -1.84
CA ASN A 24 13.14 -10.29 -1.89
C ASN A 24 13.46 -9.83 -3.32
N SER A 25 12.50 -10.00 -4.24
CA SER A 25 12.72 -9.77 -5.66
C SER A 25 12.27 -8.36 -6.05
N PRO A 26 12.98 -7.65 -6.95
CA PRO A 26 12.56 -6.33 -7.40
C PRO A 26 11.18 -6.40 -8.08
N ALA A 27 10.21 -5.65 -7.57
CA ALA A 27 8.83 -5.75 -8.08
C ALA A 27 8.73 -5.45 -9.59
N GLY A 28 9.54 -4.51 -10.11
CA GLY A 28 9.55 -4.19 -11.53
C GLY A 28 9.92 -5.37 -12.42
N ASP A 29 10.86 -6.22 -11.98
CA ASP A 29 11.25 -7.42 -12.73
C ASP A 29 10.22 -8.54 -12.59
N VAL A 30 9.64 -8.69 -11.39
CA VAL A 30 8.54 -9.63 -11.15
C VAL A 30 7.35 -9.31 -12.06
N LEU A 31 6.92 -8.05 -12.11
CA LEU A 31 5.82 -7.59 -12.96
C LEU A 31 6.14 -7.84 -14.44
N ARG A 32 7.38 -7.56 -14.88
CA ARG A 32 7.84 -7.86 -16.24
C ARG A 32 7.74 -9.32 -16.62
N VAL A 33 8.16 -10.21 -15.72
CA VAL A 33 8.11 -11.66 -15.95
C VAL A 33 6.67 -12.14 -16.06
N LEU A 34 5.79 -11.68 -15.17
CA LEU A 34 4.40 -12.11 -15.12
C LEU A 34 3.59 -11.68 -16.34
N THR A 35 3.69 -10.42 -16.75
CA THR A 35 2.96 -9.92 -17.92
C THR A 35 3.49 -10.57 -19.18
N LYS A 36 4.81 -10.75 -19.32
CA LYS A 36 5.42 -11.43 -20.47
C LYS A 36 4.96 -12.88 -20.58
N ALA A 37 4.83 -13.59 -19.46
CA ALA A 37 4.31 -14.97 -19.44
C ALA A 37 2.87 -15.08 -19.96
N ALA A 38 2.07 -14.02 -19.81
CA ALA A 38 0.71 -13.94 -20.33
C ALA A 38 0.58 -13.23 -21.70
N GLY A 39 1.70 -12.94 -22.36
CA GLY A 39 1.71 -12.24 -23.66
C GLY A 39 1.32 -10.77 -23.59
N LEU A 40 1.41 -10.15 -22.41
CA LEU A 40 1.14 -8.73 -22.18
C LEU A 40 2.45 -7.93 -22.15
N GLN A 41 2.42 -6.72 -22.70
CA GLN A 41 3.48 -5.75 -22.53
C GLN A 41 3.33 -5.06 -21.17
N VAL A 42 4.44 -4.58 -20.60
CA VAL A 42 4.42 -3.85 -19.33
C VAL A 42 5.24 -2.58 -19.41
N GLU A 43 4.64 -1.48 -18.98
CA GLU A 43 5.33 -0.23 -18.77
C GLU A 43 5.53 -0.08 -17.26
N VAL A 44 6.77 -0.26 -16.81
CA VAL A 44 7.16 -0.04 -15.41
C VAL A 44 7.80 1.34 -15.31
N PRO A 45 7.40 2.19 -14.35
CA PRO A 45 7.99 3.51 -14.18
C PRO A 45 9.46 3.37 -13.77
N SER A 46 10.25 4.43 -14.01
CA SER A 46 11.65 4.50 -13.56
C SER A 46 11.80 4.63 -12.04
N THR A 47 10.69 4.82 -11.32
CA THR A 47 10.64 4.88 -9.86
C THR A 47 11.02 3.53 -9.24
N VAL A 48 11.84 3.57 -8.18
CA VAL A 48 12.23 2.39 -7.42
C VAL A 48 11.02 1.83 -6.68
N LEU A 49 10.57 0.65 -7.09
CA LEU A 49 9.52 -0.12 -6.40
C LEU A 49 10.13 -0.93 -5.25
N LEU A 50 9.35 -1.14 -4.18
CA LEU A 50 9.79 -1.96 -3.06
C LEU A 50 9.97 -3.44 -3.48
N PRO A 51 10.98 -4.15 -2.94
CA PRO A 51 11.14 -5.58 -3.21
C PRO A 51 9.97 -6.37 -2.62
N VAL A 52 9.56 -7.43 -3.31
CA VAL A 52 8.42 -8.26 -2.93
C VAL A 52 8.86 -9.67 -2.54
N THR A 53 8.19 -10.22 -1.53
CA THR A 53 8.34 -11.62 -1.10
C THR A 53 6.94 -12.22 -1.01
N LEU A 54 6.59 -13.08 -1.97
CA LEU A 54 5.24 -13.66 -2.06
C LEU A 54 5.25 -14.98 -2.83
N THR A 55 4.36 -15.87 -2.41
CA THR A 55 4.13 -17.16 -3.06
C THR A 55 2.70 -17.17 -3.59
N LEU A 56 2.56 -17.29 -4.90
CA LEU A 56 1.29 -17.29 -5.62
C LEU A 56 1.13 -18.66 -6.27
N SER A 57 0.00 -19.31 -6.06
CA SER A 57 -0.25 -20.66 -6.58
C SER A 57 -1.62 -20.74 -7.23
N ASN A 58 -1.64 -21.04 -8.52
CA ASN A 58 -2.85 -21.26 -9.31
C ASN A 58 -3.86 -20.09 -9.24
N ILE A 59 -3.36 -18.86 -9.19
CA ILE A 59 -4.20 -17.66 -9.12
C ILE A 59 -4.27 -16.97 -10.47
N ARG A 60 -5.34 -16.19 -10.71
CA ARG A 60 -5.45 -15.38 -11.93
C ARG A 60 -4.40 -14.28 -11.95
N LEU A 61 -3.84 -14.00 -13.12
CA LEU A 61 -2.84 -12.95 -13.29
C LEU A 61 -3.33 -11.59 -12.77
N ARG A 62 -4.62 -11.26 -12.94
CA ARG A 62 -5.22 -10.05 -12.32
C ARG A 62 -4.94 -9.97 -10.82
N VAL A 63 -5.26 -11.06 -10.10
CA VAL A 63 -5.09 -11.15 -8.65
C VAL A 63 -3.62 -11.13 -8.26
N ALA A 64 -2.75 -11.73 -9.09
CA ALA A 64 -1.30 -11.65 -8.88
C ALA A 64 -0.80 -10.20 -8.98
N LEU A 65 -1.21 -9.46 -10.02
CA LEU A 65 -0.84 -8.06 -10.22
C LEU A 65 -1.34 -7.18 -9.06
N ASP A 66 -2.58 -7.39 -8.60
CA ASP A 66 -3.13 -6.69 -7.44
C ASP A 66 -2.29 -6.96 -6.18
N ALA A 67 -1.99 -8.22 -5.86
CA ALA A 67 -1.22 -8.58 -4.66
C ALA A 67 0.22 -8.04 -4.69
N ILE A 68 0.87 -8.06 -5.87
CA ILE A 68 2.22 -7.53 -6.03
C ILE A 68 2.20 -6.02 -5.88
N CYS A 69 1.21 -5.33 -6.45
CA CYS A 69 1.11 -3.89 -6.34
C CYS A 69 0.72 -3.41 -4.95
N ASP A 70 -0.08 -4.18 -4.22
CA ASP A 70 -0.33 -3.94 -2.79
C ASP A 70 0.97 -3.99 -1.97
N THR A 71 1.82 -4.99 -2.23
CA THR A 71 3.10 -5.16 -1.52
C THR A 71 4.15 -4.13 -1.96
N ALA A 72 4.21 -3.83 -3.26
CA ALA A 72 5.22 -2.97 -3.87
C ALA A 72 4.89 -1.48 -3.82
N ALA A 73 3.74 -1.12 -3.23
CA ALA A 73 3.15 0.22 -3.32
C ALA A 73 3.07 0.69 -4.79
N CYS A 74 2.49 -0.14 -5.66
CA CYS A 74 2.14 0.21 -7.02
C CYS A 74 0.63 0.24 -7.27
N GLY A 75 0.24 0.90 -8.36
CA GLY A 75 -1.04 0.70 -9.02
C GLY A 75 -0.81 0.11 -10.40
N TRP A 76 -1.82 -0.51 -10.99
CA TRP A 76 -1.72 -0.97 -12.36
C TRP A 76 -3.03 -0.74 -13.10
N ARG A 77 -2.93 -0.48 -14.40
CA ARG A 77 -4.05 -0.39 -15.32
C ARG A 77 -3.70 -1.11 -16.61
N ARG A 78 -4.66 -1.81 -17.19
CA ARG A 78 -4.51 -2.40 -18.52
C ARG A 78 -5.13 -1.48 -19.57
N ASP A 79 -4.34 -1.19 -20.59
CA ASP A 79 -4.75 -0.51 -21.81
C ASP A 79 -4.49 -1.45 -23.00
N GLY A 80 -5.53 -2.12 -23.49
CA GLY A 80 -5.41 -3.12 -24.55
C GLY A 80 -4.50 -4.30 -24.17
N THR A 81 -3.34 -4.41 -24.81
CA THR A 81 -2.31 -5.44 -24.56
C THR A 81 -1.20 -4.97 -23.63
N THR A 82 -1.28 -3.74 -23.14
CA THR A 82 -0.24 -3.12 -22.31
C THR A 82 -0.74 -2.95 -20.88
N VAL A 83 0.03 -3.44 -19.92
CA VAL A 83 -0.16 -3.21 -18.50
C VAL A 83 0.73 -2.05 -18.10
N ARG A 84 0.12 -0.89 -17.84
CA ARG A 84 0.82 0.26 -17.31
C ARG A 84 0.84 0.15 -15.80
N ILE A 85 2.03 -0.01 -15.24
CA ILE A 85 2.28 0.12 -13.82
C ILE A 85 2.44 1.60 -13.56
N THR A 86 1.66 2.10 -12.63
CA THR A 86 1.95 3.36 -12.00
C THR A 86 2.63 2.99 -10.69
N ALA A 87 3.70 3.67 -10.29
CA ALA A 87 3.97 3.70 -8.86
C ALA A 87 2.65 4.10 -8.20
N ALA A 88 2.28 3.48 -7.09
CA ALA A 88 1.08 3.92 -6.40
C ALA A 88 1.39 5.39 -6.25
N GLU A 89 0.53 6.20 -6.84
CA GLU A 89 0.51 7.57 -6.49
C GLU A 89 0.20 7.45 -4.99
N ASN A 90 1.24 7.51 -4.14
CA ASN A 90 1.25 8.50 -3.09
C ASN A 90 0.61 9.66 -3.80
N HIS A 91 -0.70 9.83 -3.59
CA HIS A 91 -1.45 10.86 -4.26
C HIS A 91 -0.54 12.09 -4.17
N PRO A 92 -0.29 12.84 -5.25
CA PRO A 92 0.55 14.04 -5.18
C PRO A 92 -0.04 15.16 -4.27
N GLY A 93 -0.77 14.80 -3.23
CA GLY A 93 -1.07 15.57 -2.03
C GLY A 93 -1.22 14.71 -0.75
N SER A 94 -0.39 13.68 -0.55
CA SER A 94 -0.42 12.88 0.70
C SER A 94 0.96 12.38 1.12
N GLY A 95 1.75 13.24 1.74
CA GLY A 95 3.06 13.02 2.34
C GLY A 95 3.13 12.08 3.56
N LEU A 96 2.29 11.05 3.62
CA LEU A 96 2.42 9.92 4.55
C LEU A 96 2.67 8.65 3.72
N PRO A 97 3.57 7.73 4.13
CA PRO A 97 3.71 6.48 3.41
C PRO A 97 2.44 5.64 3.49
N PRO A 98 2.22 4.71 2.56
CA PRO A 98 1.01 3.91 2.53
C PRO A 98 0.92 2.94 3.71
N THR A 99 2.04 2.40 4.18
CA THR A 99 2.06 1.42 5.28
C THR A 99 3.15 1.69 6.31
N VAL A 100 2.90 1.27 7.55
CA VAL A 100 3.85 1.34 8.67
C VAL A 100 3.88 0.02 9.43
N SER A 101 5.04 -0.29 10.01
CA SER A 101 5.16 -1.32 11.03
C SER A 101 5.67 -0.68 12.32
N ILE A 102 4.91 -0.81 13.39
CA ILE A 102 5.24 -0.22 14.69
C ILE A 102 4.88 -1.20 15.79
N ALA A 103 5.84 -1.50 16.66
CA ALA A 103 5.62 -2.22 17.90
C ALA A 103 6.03 -1.32 19.06
N LEU A 104 5.05 -0.87 19.85
CA LEU A 104 5.25 -0.01 21.02
C LEU A 104 4.56 -0.67 22.20
N LYS A 105 5.27 -0.76 23.32
CA LYS A 105 4.79 -1.36 24.55
C LYS A 105 4.83 -0.34 25.67
N ASP A 106 3.67 -0.13 26.29
CA ASP A 106 3.53 0.77 27.44
C ASP A 106 4.06 2.19 27.18
N VAL A 107 3.72 2.74 26.01
CA VAL A 107 4.20 4.07 25.60
C VAL A 107 3.09 5.09 25.76
N ALA A 108 3.42 6.27 26.28
CA ALA A 108 2.48 7.37 26.33
C ALA A 108 2.02 7.72 24.91
N VAL A 109 0.70 7.88 24.73
CA VAL A 109 0.09 8.15 23.42
C VAL A 109 0.78 9.29 22.65
N PRO A 110 1.18 10.42 23.26
CA PRO A 110 1.92 11.48 22.56
C PRO A 110 3.25 11.01 21.98
N ASP A 111 3.96 10.15 22.70
CA ASP A 111 5.26 9.63 22.27
C ASP A 111 5.11 8.58 21.17
N VAL A 112 3.99 7.86 21.11
CA VAL A 112 3.63 7.02 19.95
C VAL A 112 3.58 7.87 18.67
N PHE A 113 2.89 9.01 18.71
CA PHE A 113 2.78 9.89 17.55
C PHE A 113 4.13 10.52 17.18
N ARG A 114 4.95 10.92 18.16
CA ARG A 114 6.30 11.44 17.89
C ARG A 114 7.24 10.38 17.29
N ALA A 115 7.18 9.15 17.79
CA ALA A 115 7.94 8.03 17.27
C ALA A 115 7.55 7.72 15.82
N LEU A 116 6.24 7.70 15.54
CA LEU A 116 5.70 7.59 14.18
C LEU A 116 6.24 8.74 13.31
N GLY A 117 6.12 9.99 13.75
CA GLY A 117 6.65 11.14 13.02
C GLY A 117 8.12 11.03 12.66
N THR A 118 8.93 10.60 13.62
CA THR A 118 10.37 10.37 13.43
C THR A 118 10.63 9.27 12.41
N ALA A 119 9.93 8.14 12.51
CA ALA A 119 10.03 7.04 11.55
C ALA A 119 9.60 7.44 10.13
N LEU A 120 8.64 8.37 10.04
CA LEU A 120 8.10 8.90 8.79
C LEU A 120 8.89 10.10 8.24
N GLY A 121 9.84 10.66 9.01
CA GLY A 121 10.55 11.88 8.65
C GLY A 121 9.63 13.10 8.51
N ILE A 122 8.58 13.18 9.33
CA ILE A 122 7.61 14.29 9.36
C ILE A 122 7.59 14.96 10.74
N ALA A 123 7.35 16.26 10.76
CA ALA A 123 7.15 16.98 12.03
C ALA A 123 5.81 16.57 12.65
N VAL A 124 5.76 16.43 13.98
CA VAL A 124 4.51 16.11 14.69
C VAL A 124 4.22 17.21 15.69
N ARG A 125 3.06 17.85 15.50
CA ARG A 125 2.56 18.89 16.39
C ARG A 125 1.39 18.35 17.17
N ILE A 126 1.52 18.35 18.49
CA ILE A 126 0.50 17.86 19.41
C ILE A 126 -0.12 19.06 20.12
N GLU A 127 -1.43 19.24 19.96
CA GLU A 127 -2.22 20.29 20.59
C GLU A 127 -3.18 19.66 21.61
N GLY A 128 -3.17 20.20 22.83
CA GLY A 128 -3.99 19.72 23.95
C GLY A 128 -3.20 18.97 25.01
N GLN A 129 -3.79 18.84 26.19
CA GLN A 129 -3.19 18.14 27.33
C GLN A 129 -3.64 16.67 27.31
N VAL A 130 -2.67 15.76 27.36
CA VAL A 130 -2.92 14.31 27.32
C VAL A 130 -2.55 13.73 28.67
N ASP A 131 -3.54 13.57 29.53
CA ASP A 131 -3.43 12.70 30.69
C ASP A 131 -4.18 11.41 30.37
N ARG A 132 -3.48 10.46 29.75
CA ARG A 132 -4.05 9.14 29.38
C ARG A 132 -3.09 8.02 29.72
N PRO A 133 -3.62 6.84 30.08
CA PRO A 133 -2.79 5.68 30.38
C PRO A 133 -1.95 5.28 29.15
N PRO A 134 -0.77 4.68 29.38
CA PRO A 134 0.10 4.20 28.31
C PRO A 134 -0.62 3.17 27.43
N ALA A 135 -0.32 3.20 26.14
CA ALA A 135 -0.89 2.28 25.16
C ALA A 135 0.16 1.26 24.72
N THR A 136 -0.30 0.02 24.51
CA THR A 136 0.47 -1.02 23.83
C THR A 136 -0.16 -1.25 22.47
N VAL A 137 0.62 -1.04 21.41
CA VAL A 137 0.16 -1.19 20.03
C VAL A 137 1.17 -1.98 19.22
N ASN A 138 0.67 -2.88 18.39
CA ASN A 138 1.48 -3.64 17.45
C ASN A 138 0.79 -3.65 16.09
N PHE A 139 1.39 -2.96 15.13
CA PHE A 139 0.96 -2.88 13.76
C PHE A 139 2.05 -3.45 12.88
N THR A 140 1.70 -4.38 12.00
CA THR A 140 2.60 -4.97 11.01
C THR A 140 2.05 -4.67 9.63
N SER A 141 2.80 -3.94 8.82
CA SER A 141 2.41 -3.52 7.46
C SER A 141 0.99 -2.94 7.38
N ALA A 142 0.61 -2.14 8.37
CA ALA A 142 -0.74 -1.57 8.45
C ALA A 142 -0.79 -0.23 7.71
N ASP A 143 -1.94 0.08 7.11
CA ASP A 143 -2.18 1.36 6.45
C ASP A 143 -1.98 2.53 7.43
N THR A 144 -1.12 3.51 7.07
CA THR A 144 -0.73 4.60 7.97
C THR A 144 -1.91 5.42 8.45
N ARG A 145 -2.88 5.69 7.58
CA ARG A 145 -4.08 6.49 7.92
C ARG A 145 -5.00 5.71 8.84
N THR A 146 -5.11 4.40 8.64
CA THR A 146 -5.87 3.48 9.47
C THR A 146 -5.26 3.43 10.87
N VAL A 147 -3.93 3.32 10.97
CA VAL A 147 -3.21 3.36 12.26
C VAL A 147 -3.45 4.69 12.97
N LEU A 148 -3.28 5.83 12.29
CA LEU A 148 -3.55 7.16 12.85
C LEU A 148 -5.00 7.32 13.32
N THR A 149 -5.95 6.84 12.53
CA THR A 149 -7.38 6.89 12.85
C THR A 149 -7.71 6.03 14.07
N PHE A 150 -7.18 4.81 14.13
CA PHE A 150 -7.36 3.90 15.26
C PHE A 150 -6.78 4.49 16.55
N LEU A 151 -5.53 4.98 16.48
CA LEU A 151 -4.88 5.64 17.61
C LEU A 151 -5.71 6.83 18.10
N CYS A 152 -6.19 7.67 17.18
CA CYS A 152 -7.00 8.81 17.57
C CYS A 152 -8.41 8.48 18.07
N GLN A 153 -9.05 7.44 17.55
CA GLN A 153 -10.30 6.94 18.11
C GLN A 153 -10.10 6.46 19.56
N SER A 154 -9.03 5.70 19.82
CA SER A 154 -8.73 5.18 21.17
C SER A 154 -8.39 6.29 22.17
N ALA A 155 -7.69 7.33 21.73
CA ALA A 155 -7.24 8.43 22.57
C ALA A 155 -8.16 9.66 22.53
N SER A 156 -9.31 9.56 21.85
CA SER A 156 -10.24 10.66 21.57
C SER A 156 -9.55 11.91 21.00
N CYS A 157 -8.61 11.72 20.07
CA CYS A 157 -8.04 12.81 19.29
C CYS A 157 -8.61 12.88 17.88
N THR A 158 -8.27 13.96 17.19
CA THR A 158 -8.40 14.11 15.75
C THR A 158 -7.02 14.40 15.19
N TRP A 159 -6.71 13.82 14.03
CA TRP A 159 -5.44 14.05 13.36
C TRP A 159 -5.68 14.70 12.00
N GLU A 160 -4.74 15.52 11.58
CA GLU A 160 -4.71 16.19 10.28
C GLU A 160 -3.28 16.15 9.76
N PHE A 161 -3.10 15.89 8.47
CA PHE A 161 -1.79 15.93 7.83
C PHE A 161 -1.72 17.12 6.89
N ASP A 162 -0.79 18.03 7.17
CA ASP A 162 -0.48 19.19 6.35
C ASP A 162 0.62 18.81 5.36
N ASP A 163 0.23 18.58 4.11
CA ASP A 163 1.13 18.15 3.04
C ASP A 163 2.17 19.22 2.69
N ALA A 164 1.77 20.49 2.71
CA ALA A 164 2.63 21.62 2.39
C ALA A 164 3.73 21.82 3.45
N ALA A 165 3.39 21.67 4.73
CA ALA A 165 4.34 21.76 5.83
C ALA A 165 5.04 20.43 6.15
N ARG A 166 4.61 19.31 5.55
CA ARG A 166 4.97 17.94 5.94
C ARG A 166 4.85 17.73 7.46
N GLU A 167 3.72 18.19 8.02
CA GLU A 167 3.45 18.22 9.45
C GLU A 167 2.19 17.41 9.78
N LEU A 168 2.29 16.50 10.75
CA LEU A 168 1.17 15.79 11.34
C LEU A 168 0.67 16.54 12.57
N ARG A 169 -0.54 17.06 12.52
CA ARG A 169 -1.21 17.75 13.64
C ARG A 169 -2.14 16.80 14.36
N ILE A 170 -1.93 16.62 15.66
CA ILE A 170 -2.79 15.83 16.54
C ILE A 170 -3.46 16.77 17.52
N ARG A 171 -4.79 16.80 17.51
CA ARG A 171 -5.62 17.59 18.43
C ARG A 171 -6.37 16.66 19.36
N PHE A 172 -6.03 16.67 20.63
CA PHE A 172 -6.76 15.90 21.64
C PHE A 172 -8.04 16.63 22.03
N LYS A 173 -9.16 15.90 22.07
CA LYS A 173 -10.39 16.45 22.64
C LYS A 173 -10.22 16.53 24.15
N THR A 174 -10.52 17.70 24.72
CA THR A 174 -10.62 17.88 26.17
C THR A 174 -11.67 16.91 26.72
N PRO A 175 -11.40 16.23 27.85
CA PRO A 175 -12.37 15.36 28.50
C PRO A 175 -13.62 16.11 28.97
#